data_AF-A0A522QIE2-F1
#
_entry.id   AF-A0A522QIE2-F1
#
_cell.length_a   1.000
_cell.length_b   1.000
_cell.length_c   1.000
_cell.angle_alpha   90.00
_cell.angle_beta   90.00
_cell.angle_gamma   90.00
#
_symmetry.space_group_name_H-M   'P 1'
#
loop_
_entity.id
_entity.type
_entity.pdbx_description
1 polymer ?
#
loop_
_entity_poly.entity_id
_entity_poly.type
_entity_poly.pdbx_seq_one_letter_code
_entity_poly.pdbx_strand_id
1 'polypeptide(L)'
;MRAMKSVVRCARGFGLVEAIVVLGIVALVVAAVTPALRLAAAAPQRAVRRDAARRLARNVIARMRAAGAYDENAVAAMTAALPAAWTAAVRDPLSGRFLQAQIAASDASGVVTVSVALDTATAVLAEPLRLRAPAPGSLLDPAGF
;
A
#
# COMPACT_ATOMS: atom_id res chain seq x y z
N MET A 1 -10.35 -80.54 -0.09
CA MET A 1 -10.28 -79.32 -0.93
C MET A 1 -11.31 -78.32 -0.40
N ARG A 2 -10.87 -77.18 0.18
CA ARG A 2 -11.75 -76.11 0.69
C ARG A 2 -11.94 -75.07 -0.39
N ALA A 3 -13.19 -74.84 -0.81
CA ALA A 3 -13.54 -73.82 -1.80
C ALA A 3 -13.26 -72.41 -1.25
N MET A 4 -12.45 -71.65 -1.99
CA MET A 4 -12.11 -70.27 -1.69
C MET A 4 -13.33 -69.40 -2.04
N LYS A 5 -14.03 -68.88 -1.02
CA LYS A 5 -15.09 -67.89 -1.21
C LYS A 5 -14.45 -66.61 -1.72
N SER A 6 -14.70 -66.27 -2.99
CA SER A 6 -14.32 -64.97 -3.54
C SER A 6 -15.11 -63.88 -2.81
N VAL A 7 -14.41 -63.10 -1.99
CA VAL A 7 -14.94 -61.86 -1.43
C VAL A 7 -14.97 -60.86 -2.57
N VAL A 8 -16.11 -60.76 -3.26
CA VAL A 8 -16.37 -59.69 -4.22
C VAL A 8 -16.40 -58.39 -3.41
N ARG A 9 -15.31 -57.61 -3.49
CA ARG A 9 -15.29 -56.24 -3.00
C ARG A 9 -16.23 -55.44 -3.90
N CYS A 10 -17.46 -55.24 -3.44
CA CYS A 10 -18.41 -54.37 -4.11
C CYS A 10 -17.91 -52.93 -3.94
N ALA A 11 -17.20 -52.42 -4.95
CA ALA A 11 -16.95 -50.99 -5.06
C ALA A 11 -18.33 -50.34 -5.27
N ARG A 12 -18.85 -49.68 -4.23
CA ARG A 12 -20.03 -48.83 -4.36
C ARG A 12 -19.66 -47.68 -5.28
N GLY A 13 -19.90 -47.86 -6.57
CA GLY A 13 -19.66 -46.85 -7.59
C GLY A 13 -20.58 -45.66 -7.36
N PHE A 14 -19.97 -44.49 -7.27
CA PHE A 14 -20.64 -43.21 -7.14
C PHE A 14 -21.59 -43.01 -8.34
N GLY A 15 -22.88 -42.85 -8.07
CA GLY A 15 -23.89 -42.73 -9.12
C GLY A 15 -23.85 -41.37 -9.80
N LEU A 16 -24.26 -41.28 -11.07
CA LEU A 16 -24.35 -40.00 -11.80
C LEU A 16 -25.22 -38.97 -11.06
N VAL A 17 -26.31 -39.43 -10.44
CA VAL A 17 -27.18 -38.58 -9.59
C VAL A 17 -26.42 -38.06 -8.37
N GLU A 18 -25.65 -38.92 -7.70
CA GLU A 18 -24.84 -38.54 -6.55
C GLU A 18 -23.77 -37.49 -6.93
N ALA A 19 -23.19 -37.63 -8.13
CA ALA A 19 -22.25 -36.65 -8.68
C ALA A 19 -22.90 -35.29 -8.96
N ILE A 20 -24.10 -35.27 -9.53
CA ILE A 20 -24.84 -34.03 -9.76
C ILE A 20 -25.19 -33.35 -8.44
N VAL A 21 -25.62 -34.12 -7.43
CA VAL A 21 -25.93 -33.59 -6.11
C VAL A 21 -24.69 -32.98 -5.45
N VAL A 22 -23.56 -33.70 -5.46
CA VAL A 22 -22.30 -33.18 -4.90
C VAL A 22 -21.83 -31.94 -5.66
N LEU A 23 -21.88 -31.93 -6.99
CA LEU A 23 -21.52 -30.77 -7.80
C LEU A 23 -22.44 -29.57 -7.48
N GLY A 24 -23.73 -29.80 -7.31
CA GLY A 24 -24.71 -28.78 -6.92
C GLY A 24 -24.40 -28.19 -5.56
N ILE A 25 -24.09 -29.02 -4.56
CA ILE A 25 -23.70 -28.57 -3.21
C ILE A 25 -22.40 -27.75 -3.30
N VAL A 26 -21.38 -28.25 -4.00
CA VAL A 26 -20.11 -27.54 -4.18
C VAL A 26 -20.32 -26.19 -4.84
N ALA A 27 -21.13 -26.12 -5.90
CA ALA A 27 -21.44 -24.87 -6.59
C ALA A 27 -22.15 -23.86 -5.66
N LEU A 28 -23.10 -24.32 -4.86
CA LEU A 28 -23.82 -23.50 -3.87
C LEU A 28 -22.88 -22.97 -2.78
N VAL A 29 -22.00 -23.82 -2.25
CA VAL A 29 -20.99 -23.44 -1.26
C VAL A 29 -20.01 -22.41 -1.85
N VAL A 30 -19.51 -22.65 -3.05
CA VAL A 30 -18.60 -21.69 -3.73
C VAL A 30 -19.31 -20.36 -3.96
N ALA A 31 -20.54 -20.36 -4.45
CA ALA A 31 -21.32 -19.14 -4.68
C ALA A 31 -21.53 -18.34 -3.38
N ALA A 32 -21.79 -19.01 -2.26
CA ALA A 32 -21.99 -18.38 -0.96
C ALA A 32 -20.68 -17.84 -0.35
N VAL A 33 -19.56 -18.57 -0.51
CA VAL A 33 -18.27 -18.24 0.15
C VAL A 33 -17.45 -17.23 -0.65
N THR A 34 -17.56 -17.23 -1.98
CA THR A 34 -16.80 -16.32 -2.86
C THR A 34 -16.91 -14.83 -2.49
N PRO A 35 -18.11 -14.24 -2.24
CA PRO A 35 -18.19 -12.83 -1.87
C PRO A 35 -17.51 -12.52 -0.54
N ALA A 36 -17.64 -13.41 0.45
CA ALA A 36 -16.99 -13.26 1.75
C ALA A 36 -15.45 -13.29 1.62
N LEU A 37 -14.91 -14.19 0.80
CA LEU A 37 -13.47 -14.25 0.52
C LEU A 37 -12.97 -12.98 -0.19
N ARG A 38 -13.74 -12.42 -1.12
CA ARG A 38 -13.39 -11.16 -1.80
C ARG A 38 -13.32 -9.99 -0.83
N LEU A 39 -14.28 -9.89 0.09
CA LEU A 39 -14.29 -8.85 1.12
C LEU A 39 -13.13 -9.03 2.11
N ALA A 40 -12.87 -10.26 2.53
CA ALA A 40 -11.74 -10.59 3.41
C ALA A 40 -10.39 -10.26 2.76
N ALA A 41 -10.24 -10.48 1.45
CA ALA A 41 -9.03 -10.13 0.70
C ALA A 41 -8.86 -8.62 0.50
N ALA A 42 -9.95 -7.83 0.47
CA ALA A 42 -9.87 -6.39 0.26
C ALA A 42 -9.26 -5.62 1.45
N ALA A 43 -9.44 -6.12 2.68
CA ALA A 43 -8.91 -5.49 3.89
C ALA A 43 -7.36 -5.43 3.93
N PRO A 44 -6.61 -6.53 3.76
CA PRO A 44 -5.15 -6.49 3.73
C PRO A 44 -4.63 -5.72 2.51
N GLN A 45 -5.32 -5.77 1.36
CA GLN A 45 -4.95 -4.99 0.17
C GLN A 45 -4.98 -3.48 0.45
N ARG A 46 -6.02 -3.00 1.14
CA ARG A 46 -6.12 -1.58 1.55
C ARG A 46 -5.03 -1.19 2.54
N ALA A 47 -4.71 -2.05 3.50
CA ALA A 47 -3.66 -1.80 4.49
C ALA A 47 -2.28 -1.63 3.81
N VAL A 48 -1.93 -2.56 2.92
CA VAL A 48 -0.66 -2.53 2.19
C VAL A 48 -0.54 -1.27 1.32
N ARG A 49 -1.60 -0.88 0.60
CA ARG A 49 -1.62 0.35 -0.21
C ARG A 49 -1.50 1.61 0.66
N ARG A 50 -2.15 1.63 1.83
CA ARG A 50 -2.02 2.73 2.80
C ARG A 50 -0.60 2.86 3.33
N ASP A 51 0.08 1.74 3.60
CA ASP A 51 1.48 1.76 4.03
C ASP A 51 2.43 2.18 2.91
N ALA A 52 2.17 1.80 1.66
CA ALA A 52 2.89 2.31 0.51
C ALA A 52 2.74 3.83 0.37
N ALA A 53 1.51 4.35 0.48
CA ALA A 53 1.24 5.80 0.45
C ALA A 53 1.95 6.54 1.60
N ARG A 54 1.95 5.97 2.82
CA ARG A 54 2.71 6.52 3.96
C ARG A 54 4.22 6.53 3.74
N ARG A 55 4.79 5.47 3.16
CA ARG A 55 6.22 5.40 2.82
C ARG A 55 6.58 6.46 1.77
N LEU A 56 5.73 6.65 0.77
CA LEU A 56 5.91 7.69 -0.23
C LEU A 56 5.87 9.08 0.41
N ALA A 57 4.86 9.37 1.24
CA ALA A 57 4.76 10.65 1.94
C ALA A 57 6.01 10.95 2.77
N ARG A 58 6.50 9.97 3.54
CA ARG A 58 7.76 10.10 4.30
C ARG A 58 8.97 10.37 3.42
N ASN A 59 9.08 9.69 2.27
CA ASN A 59 10.18 9.92 1.34
C ASN A 59 10.13 11.33 0.72
N VAL A 60 8.92 11.84 0.42
CA VAL A 60 8.74 13.22 -0.04
C VAL A 60 9.19 14.20 1.04
N ILE A 61 8.72 14.04 2.28
CA ILE A 61 9.14 14.92 3.39
C ILE A 61 10.66 14.82 3.63
N ALA A 62 11.25 13.63 3.59
CA ALA A 62 12.69 13.46 3.75
C ALA A 62 13.49 14.17 2.66
N ARG A 63 13.01 14.14 1.41
CA ARG A 63 13.62 14.87 0.29
C ARG A 63 13.44 16.38 0.43
N MET A 64 12.26 16.83 0.82
CA MET A 64 12.00 18.25 1.11
C MET A 64 12.88 18.73 2.25
N ARG A 65 13.09 17.92 3.29
CA ARG A 65 14.03 18.23 4.38
C ARG A 65 15.48 18.29 3.87
N ALA A 66 15.90 17.34 3.04
CA ALA A 66 17.26 17.33 2.51
C ALA A 66 17.56 18.56 1.62
N ALA A 67 16.58 18.99 0.82
CA ALA A 67 16.71 20.19 0.00
C ALA A 67 16.56 21.48 0.83
N GLY A 68 15.69 21.48 1.84
CA GLY A 68 15.46 22.59 2.78
C GLY A 68 16.46 22.68 3.93
N ALA A 69 17.44 21.77 4.01
CA ALA A 69 18.42 21.74 5.10
C ALA A 69 19.35 22.97 5.13
N TYR A 70 19.22 23.89 4.18
CA TYR A 70 20.14 25.00 3.97
C TYR A 70 19.51 26.41 4.13
N ASP A 71 18.18 26.58 4.11
CA ASP A 71 17.52 27.89 4.32
C ASP A 71 15.98 27.75 4.49
N GLU A 72 15.37 28.53 5.39
CA GLU A 72 13.90 28.63 5.59
C GLU A 72 13.21 29.23 4.35
N ASN A 73 13.86 30.20 3.70
CA ASN A 73 13.38 30.75 2.43
C ASN A 73 13.45 29.73 1.29
N ALA A 74 14.39 28.77 1.36
CA ALA A 74 14.49 27.71 0.36
C ALA A 74 13.36 26.67 0.49
N VAL A 75 12.86 26.40 1.71
CA VAL A 75 11.69 25.52 1.91
C VAL A 75 10.43 26.16 1.32
N ALA A 76 10.20 27.45 1.59
CA ALA A 76 9.07 28.19 1.04
C ALA A 76 9.17 28.32 -0.49
N ALA A 77 10.35 28.66 -1.03
CA ALA A 77 10.60 28.75 -2.46
C ALA A 77 10.45 27.40 -3.18
N MET A 78 10.93 26.31 -2.57
CA MET A 78 10.79 24.97 -3.13
C MET A 78 9.33 24.50 -3.09
N THR A 79 8.60 24.81 -2.02
CA THR A 79 7.16 24.50 -1.93
C THR A 79 6.36 25.32 -2.94
N ALA A 80 6.75 26.57 -3.20
CA ALA A 80 6.16 27.40 -4.26
C ALA A 80 6.54 26.94 -5.68
N ALA A 81 7.73 26.35 -5.86
CA ALA A 81 8.19 25.81 -7.14
C ALA A 81 7.57 24.43 -7.45
N LEU A 82 7.14 23.70 -6.43
CA LEU A 82 6.40 22.46 -6.60
C LEU A 82 4.98 22.79 -7.11
N PRO A 83 4.50 22.08 -8.15
CA PRO A 83 3.10 22.20 -8.53
C PRO A 83 2.22 21.76 -7.35
N ALA A 84 1.09 22.45 -7.17
CA ALA A 84 0.15 22.18 -6.07
C ALA A 84 -0.27 20.71 -5.97
N ALA A 85 -0.28 19.99 -7.10
CA ALA A 85 -0.32 18.54 -7.15
C ALA A 85 0.52 18.01 -8.32
N TRP A 86 1.14 16.84 -8.13
CA TRP A 86 1.83 16.09 -9.18
C TRP A 86 1.58 14.60 -9.07
N THR A 87 1.99 13.85 -10.10
CA THR A 87 1.89 12.40 -10.11
C THR A 87 3.25 11.73 -10.06
N ALA A 88 3.33 10.59 -9.36
CA ALA A 88 4.52 9.75 -9.32
C ALA A 88 4.12 8.28 -9.55
N ALA A 89 4.90 7.57 -10.36
CA ALA A 89 4.70 6.13 -10.52
C ALA A 89 5.23 5.39 -9.29
N VAL A 90 4.36 4.62 -8.64
CA VAL A 90 4.67 3.81 -7.46
C VAL A 90 4.38 2.35 -7.79
N ARG A 91 5.33 1.48 -7.51
CA ARG A 91 5.13 0.04 -7.70
C ARG A 91 4.16 -0.48 -6.63
N ASP A 92 3.07 -1.09 -7.07
CA ASP A 92 2.13 -1.81 -6.23
C ASP A 92 2.81 -3.08 -5.70
N PRO A 93 2.99 -3.21 -4.38
CA PRO A 93 3.61 -4.40 -3.79
C PRO A 93 2.78 -5.67 -3.96
N LEU A 94 1.48 -5.57 -4.30
CA LEU A 94 0.59 -6.72 -4.42
C LEU A 94 0.52 -7.26 -5.84
N SER A 95 0.36 -6.37 -6.83
CA SER A 95 0.27 -6.76 -8.23
C SER A 95 1.60 -6.67 -8.98
N GLY A 96 2.61 -6.03 -8.39
CA GLY A 96 3.90 -5.76 -9.04
C GLY A 96 3.84 -4.69 -10.14
N ARG A 97 2.64 -4.17 -10.45
CA ARG A 97 2.39 -3.15 -11.47
C ARG A 97 2.70 -1.75 -10.95
N PHE A 98 2.79 -0.77 -11.83
CA PHE A 98 2.90 0.63 -11.44
C PHE A 98 1.50 1.25 -11.30
N LEU A 99 1.27 1.93 -10.18
CA LEU A 99 0.11 2.79 -9.92
C LEU A 99 0.57 4.25 -9.94
N GLN A 100 -0.32 5.14 -10.37
CA GLN A 100 -0.07 6.57 -10.23
C GLN A 100 -0.47 7.02 -8.83
N ALA A 101 0.48 7.58 -8.10
CA ALA A 101 0.24 8.29 -6.85
C ALA A 101 0.04 9.77 -7.16
N GLN A 102 -1.07 10.36 -6.72
CA GLN A 102 -1.25 11.80 -6.71
C GLN A 102 -0.69 12.35 -5.41
N ILE A 103 0.24 13.29 -5.50
CA ILE A 103 0.93 13.90 -4.38
C ILE A 103 0.60 15.38 -4.37
N ALA A 104 0.20 15.91 -3.22
CA ALA A 104 0.08 17.34 -3.00
C ALA A 104 0.86 17.72 -1.74
N ALA A 105 1.60 18.82 -1.83
CA ALA A 105 2.34 19.39 -0.71
C ALA A 105 1.83 20.81 -0.47
N SER A 106 1.58 21.14 0.80
CA SER A 106 1.28 22.49 1.22
C SER A 106 2.12 22.85 2.44
N ASP A 107 2.59 24.09 2.49
CA ASP A 107 3.19 24.68 3.68
C ASP A 107 2.18 25.63 4.31
N ALA A 108 1.83 25.37 5.57
CA ALA A 108 1.04 26.26 6.39
C ALA A 108 1.77 26.47 7.71
N SER A 109 2.25 27.70 7.92
CA SER A 109 2.86 28.11 9.19
C SER A 109 4.06 27.25 9.62
N GLY A 110 4.93 26.85 8.68
CA GLY A 110 6.13 26.06 8.97
C GLY A 110 5.88 24.56 9.15
N VAL A 111 4.65 24.10 8.85
CA VAL A 111 4.27 22.70 8.82
C VAL A 111 3.99 22.31 7.38
N VAL A 112 4.79 21.38 6.85
CA VAL A 112 4.52 20.82 5.53
C VAL A 112 3.60 19.63 5.67
N THR A 113 2.47 19.73 4.97
CA THR A 113 1.51 18.65 4.84
C THR A 113 1.68 18.02 3.47
N VAL A 114 2.01 16.72 3.45
CA VAL A 114 2.06 15.91 2.23
C VAL A 114 0.88 14.95 2.25
N SER A 115 0.03 15.07 1.23
CA SER A 115 -1.02 14.09 0.96
C SER A 115 -0.64 13.24 -0.24
N VAL A 116 -0.87 11.93 -0.12
CA VAL A 116 -0.63 10.92 -1.14
C VAL A 116 -1.88 10.09 -1.32
N ALA A 117 -2.46 10.14 -2.51
CA ALA A 117 -3.55 9.26 -2.93
C ALA A 117 -3.01 8.19 -3.88
N LEU A 118 -3.29 6.92 -3.57
CA LEU A 118 -2.90 5.75 -4.35
C LEU A 118 -4.14 4.86 -4.55
N ASP A 119 -4.76 4.96 -5.72
CA ASP A 119 -6.03 4.31 -6.05
C ASP A 119 -7.11 4.67 -5.00
N THR A 120 -7.64 3.70 -4.24
CA THR A 120 -8.63 3.94 -3.17
C THR A 120 -8.04 4.28 -1.81
N ALA A 121 -6.70 4.34 -1.68
CA ALA A 121 -6.03 4.55 -0.41
C ALA A 121 -5.42 5.95 -0.33
N THR A 122 -5.69 6.68 0.75
CA THR A 122 -5.08 7.99 1.00
C THR A 122 -4.24 7.95 2.27
N ALA A 123 -3.10 8.61 2.22
CA ALA A 123 -2.26 8.88 3.38
C ALA A 123 -1.95 10.39 3.42
N VAL A 124 -2.16 10.99 4.58
CA VAL A 124 -1.77 12.38 4.83
C VAL A 124 -0.75 12.34 5.96
N LEU A 125 0.35 13.05 5.77
CA LEU A 125 1.39 13.20 6.75
C LEU A 125 1.72 14.68 6.87
N ALA A 126 1.56 15.22 8.07
CA ALA A 126 1.95 16.59 8.40
C ALA A 126 3.18 16.52 9.29
N GLU A 127 4.24 17.21 8.91
CA GLU A 127 5.47 17.26 9.69
C GLU A 127 5.97 18.70 9.79
N PRO A 128 6.35 19.18 11.00
CA PRO A 128 7.02 20.46 11.12
C PRO A 128 8.41 20.35 10.48
N LEU A 129 8.66 21.16 9.45
CA LEU A 129 10.00 21.30 8.90
C LEU A 129 10.78 22.23 9.83
N ARG A 130 11.27 21.69 10.94
CA ARG A 130 12.21 22.43 11.77
C ARG A 130 13.55 22.52 11.05
N LEU A 131 14.06 23.74 10.90
CA LEU A 131 15.44 23.99 10.52
C LEU A 131 16.36 23.15 11.41
N ARG A 132 17.26 22.40 10.79
CA ARG A 132 18.38 21.81 11.52
C ARG A 132 19.36 22.95 11.74
N ALA A 133 19.73 23.23 12.99
CA ALA A 133 20.87 24.10 13.24
C ALA A 133 22.06 23.56 12.42
N PRO A 134 22.84 24.42 11.74
CA PRO A 134 24.03 23.98 11.04
C PRO A 134 24.88 23.18 12.03
N ALA A 135 25.44 22.05 11.57
CA ALA A 135 26.30 21.25 12.43
C ALA A 135 27.43 22.15 12.96
N PRO A 136 27.81 22.05 14.25
CA PRO A 136 28.90 22.87 14.79
C PRO A 136 30.17 22.64 13.96
N GLY A 137 30.74 23.71 13.41
CA GLY A 137 31.86 23.67 12.45
C GLY A 137 31.47 23.60 10.97
N SER A 138 30.19 23.76 10.63
CA SER A 138 29.73 24.00 9.26
C SER A 138 30.23 25.34 8.75
N LEU A 139 30.64 25.41 7.48
CA LEU A 139 30.98 26.65 6.77
C LEU A 139 29.84 27.69 6.73
N LEU A 140 28.62 27.26 7.09
CA LEU A 140 27.42 28.09 7.17
C LEU A 140 27.06 28.47 8.61
N ASP A 141 27.91 28.16 9.59
CA ASP A 141 27.73 28.60 10.97
C ASP A 141 28.07 30.10 11.07
N PRO A 142 27.12 30.99 11.42
CA PRO A 142 27.40 32.41 11.57
C PRO A 142 28.39 32.73 12.71
N ALA A 143 28.69 31.74 13.58
CA ALA A 143 29.70 31.83 14.62
C ALA A 143 31.08 31.24 14.22
N GLY A 144 31.21 30.69 13.00
CA GLY A 144 32.44 30.07 12.51
C GLY A 144 33.45 31.09 11.98
N PHE A 145 34.27 31.62 12.88
CA PHE A 145 35.62 32.12 12.57
C PHE A 145 36.62 30.96 12.57
#